data_AF-A0A260ZPH5-F1
#
_entry.id   AF-A0A260ZPH5-F1
#
_cell.length_a   1.000
_cell.length_b   1.000
_cell.length_c   1.000
_cell.angle_alpha   90.00
_cell.angle_beta   90.00
_cell.angle_gamma   90.00
#
_symmetry.space_group_name_H-M   'P 1'
#
loop_
_entity.id
_entity.type
_entity.pdbx_description
1 polymer ?
#
loop_
_entity_poly.entity_id
_entity_poly.type
_entity_poly.pdbx_seq_one_letter_code
_entity_poly.pdbx_strand_id
1 'polypeptide(L)'
;MDNAVETQLGIGTHALVTSYIDFQHGKDWAEAGKQLARMHAKNNENLKDRERRSRLLSFNSEVSEDSECPDSLESGTEKYGFHVATCCGRLPQENEWTDSWTQFFICHRLKPQIDLLVEKHNERDLLELSEMLYRKTEDLLKSRENTVPSLVHGDLWGGNWSTVCTDSGDVQPIQEYDKIMGKCKGRDERIALYELYHNLNHWNHFGGSYRTSSLNLIRSII
;
A
#
# COMPACT_ATOMS: atom_id res chain seq x y z
N MET A 1 -18.74 -1.79 8.70
CA MET A 1 -17.91 -0.58 8.54
C MET A 1 -18.06 0.19 9.83
N ASP A 2 -17.04 0.15 10.67
CA ASP A 2 -16.99 0.98 11.86
C ASP A 2 -16.59 2.39 11.42
N ASN A 3 -17.44 3.36 11.72
CA ASN A 3 -17.26 4.74 11.30
C ASN A 3 -16.27 5.40 12.27
N ALA A 4 -15.01 5.55 11.83
CA ALA A 4 -14.12 6.49 12.48
C ALA A 4 -14.67 7.89 12.25
N VAL A 5 -14.86 8.66 13.33
CA VAL A 5 -15.39 10.03 13.26
C VAL A 5 -14.31 10.99 13.75
N GLU A 6 -13.96 11.94 12.91
CA GLU A 6 -13.13 13.07 13.31
C GLU A 6 -14.01 14.10 14.03
N THR A 7 -13.64 14.48 15.26
CA THR A 7 -14.36 15.50 16.03
C THR A 7 -13.41 16.61 16.46
N GLN A 8 -13.81 17.86 16.20
CA GLN A 8 -13.08 19.04 16.64
C GLN A 8 -13.45 19.36 18.10
N LEU A 9 -12.49 19.26 19.01
CA LEU A 9 -12.69 19.47 20.46
C LEU A 9 -12.38 20.89 20.92
N GLY A 10 -12.02 21.80 20.00
CA GLY A 10 -11.63 23.19 20.25
C GLY A 10 -10.74 23.77 19.15
N ILE A 11 -10.22 24.98 19.35
CA ILE A 11 -9.29 25.60 18.39
C ILE A 11 -7.97 24.82 18.40
N GLY A 12 -7.63 24.17 17.28
CA GLY A 12 -6.34 23.50 17.06
C GLY A 12 -6.21 22.08 17.63
N THR A 13 -7.28 21.46 18.14
CA THR A 13 -7.23 20.08 18.66
C THR A 13 -8.16 19.16 17.84
N HIS A 14 -7.58 18.07 17.34
CA HIS A 14 -8.27 17.04 16.58
C HIS A 14 -8.27 15.73 17.37
N ALA A 15 -9.33 14.95 17.25
CA ALA A 15 -9.43 13.62 17.86
C ALA A 15 -9.99 12.61 16.85
N LEU A 16 -9.42 11.41 16.88
CA LEU A 16 -9.92 10.25 16.14
C LEU A 16 -10.63 9.31 17.11
N VAL A 17 -11.93 9.12 16.92
CA VAL A 17 -12.71 8.13 17.68
C VAL A 17 -12.94 6.91 16.81
N THR A 18 -12.58 5.73 17.32
CA THR A 18 -12.71 4.44 16.63
C THR A 18 -13.21 3.36 17.60
N SER A 19 -13.56 2.18 17.08
CA SER A 19 -13.92 1.04 17.91
C SER A 19 -12.77 0.63 18.83
N TYR A 20 -13.12 0.34 20.09
CA TYR A 20 -12.18 -0.24 21.04
C TYR A 20 -12.05 -1.74 20.74
N ILE A 21 -10.81 -2.21 20.58
CA ILE A 21 -10.49 -3.61 20.31
C ILE A 21 -9.69 -4.14 21.50
N ASP A 22 -10.21 -5.18 22.15
CA ASP A 22 -9.53 -5.85 23.25
C ASP A 22 -8.57 -6.93 22.71
N PHE A 23 -7.31 -6.56 22.55
CA PHE A 23 -6.30 -7.44 21.98
C PHE A 23 -5.93 -8.58 22.92
N GLN A 24 -5.79 -9.77 22.35
CA GLN A 24 -5.34 -10.97 23.05
C GLN A 24 -3.88 -11.27 22.70
N HIS A 25 -3.23 -12.08 23.53
CA HIS A 25 -1.82 -12.44 23.38
C HIS A 25 -1.57 -13.62 22.42
N GLY A 26 -2.62 -14.14 21.77
CA GLY A 26 -2.51 -15.22 20.81
C GLY A 26 -1.80 -14.81 19.53
N LYS A 27 -1.65 -15.77 18.60
CA LYS A 27 -1.00 -15.56 17.30
C LYS A 27 -1.74 -16.35 16.24
N ASP A 28 -2.80 -15.77 15.71
CA ASP A 28 -3.54 -16.34 14.58
C ASP A 28 -2.99 -15.83 13.25
N TRP A 29 -1.76 -16.26 12.96
CA TRP A 29 -1.05 -15.91 11.73
C TRP A 29 -1.74 -16.42 10.47
N ALA A 30 -2.41 -17.56 10.58
CA ALA A 30 -3.17 -18.14 9.48
C ALA A 30 -4.32 -17.21 9.08
N GLU A 31 -5.13 -16.77 10.04
CA GLU A 31 -6.24 -15.87 9.75
C GLU A 31 -5.76 -14.48 9.31
N ALA A 32 -4.69 -13.95 9.91
CA ALA A 32 -4.08 -12.70 9.45
C ALA A 32 -3.71 -12.76 7.95
N GLY A 33 -3.08 -13.87 7.52
CA GLY A 33 -2.75 -14.09 6.11
C GLY A 33 -3.98 -14.12 5.20
N LYS A 34 -5.07 -14.79 5.63
CA LYS A 34 -6.32 -14.87 4.86
C LYS A 34 -7.03 -13.52 4.77
N GLN A 35 -7.09 -12.77 5.87
CA GLN A 35 -7.74 -11.45 5.90
C GLN A 35 -7.00 -10.45 5.01
N LEU A 36 -5.66 -10.43 5.09
CA LEU A 36 -4.84 -9.57 4.23
C LEU A 36 -5.03 -9.91 2.75
N ALA A 37 -5.06 -11.19 2.40
CA ALA A 37 -5.34 -11.62 1.04
C ALA A 37 -6.74 -11.21 0.56
N ARG A 38 -7.77 -11.36 1.40
CA ARG A 38 -9.13 -10.91 1.08
C ARG A 38 -9.19 -9.39 0.85
N MET A 39 -8.52 -8.60 1.69
CA MET A 39 -8.44 -7.15 1.51
C MET A 39 -7.80 -6.79 0.15
N HIS A 40 -6.69 -7.44 -0.20
CA HIS A 40 -5.99 -7.18 -1.46
C HIS A 40 -6.76 -7.69 -2.70
N ALA A 41 -7.50 -8.79 -2.58
CA ALA A 41 -8.32 -9.33 -3.67
C ALA A 41 -9.55 -8.46 -4.01
N LYS A 42 -10.02 -7.65 -3.05
CA LYS A 42 -11.33 -6.99 -3.12
C LYS A 42 -11.51 -6.10 -4.35
N ASN A 43 -10.48 -5.34 -4.75
CA ASN A 43 -10.58 -4.48 -5.93
C ASN A 43 -10.77 -5.29 -7.22
N ASN A 44 -10.04 -6.40 -7.36
CA ASN A 44 -10.18 -7.30 -8.51
C ASN A 44 -11.56 -7.96 -8.56
N GLU A 45 -12.15 -8.31 -7.41
CA GLU A 45 -13.53 -8.79 -7.34
C GLU A 45 -14.51 -7.73 -7.81
N ASN A 46 -14.38 -6.49 -7.33
CA ASN A 46 -15.23 -5.37 -7.72
C ASN A 46 -15.17 -5.09 -9.23
N LEU A 47 -13.97 -5.10 -9.82
CA LEU A 47 -13.79 -4.94 -11.27
C LEU A 47 -14.46 -6.06 -12.07
N LYS A 48 -14.29 -7.32 -11.66
CA LYS A 48 -14.95 -8.48 -12.31
C LYS A 48 -16.47 -8.39 -12.21
N ASP A 49 -17.00 -7.97 -11.08
CA ASP A 49 -18.44 -7.81 -10.90
C ASP A 49 -18.99 -6.63 -11.71
N ARG A 50 -18.23 -5.53 -11.84
CA ARG A 50 -18.55 -4.41 -12.75
C ARG A 50 -18.64 -4.90 -14.20
N GLU A 51 -17.65 -5.65 -14.67
CA GLU A 51 -17.66 -6.23 -16.02
C GLU A 51 -18.84 -7.18 -16.26
N ARG A 52 -19.19 -8.02 -15.26
CA ARG A 52 -20.34 -8.93 -15.34
C ARG A 52 -21.66 -8.16 -15.45
N ARG A 53 -21.85 -7.14 -14.61
CA ARG A 53 -23.02 -6.27 -14.64
C ARG A 53 -23.16 -5.55 -15.98
N SER A 54 -22.06 -4.98 -16.48
CA SER A 54 -22.02 -4.32 -17.80
C SER A 54 -22.41 -5.28 -18.93
N ARG A 55 -21.88 -6.51 -18.93
CA ARG A 55 -22.26 -7.54 -19.92
C ARG A 55 -23.75 -7.93 -19.84
N LEU A 56 -24.30 -8.10 -18.63
CA LEU A 56 -25.72 -8.41 -18.46
C LEU A 56 -26.63 -7.29 -18.97
N LEU A 57 -26.28 -6.03 -18.68
CA LEU A 57 -27.02 -4.86 -19.16
C LEU A 57 -26.97 -4.74 -20.69
N SER A 58 -25.82 -5.02 -21.30
CA SER A 58 -25.69 -5.02 -22.77
C SER A 58 -26.57 -6.06 -23.48
N PHE A 59 -27.06 -7.08 -22.78
CA PHE A 59 -27.93 -8.12 -23.33
C PHE A 59 -29.43 -7.79 -23.20
N ASN A 60 -29.83 -6.94 -22.26
CA ASN A 60 -31.23 -6.62 -21.94
C ASN A 60 -31.57 -5.18 -22.32
N SER A 61 -31.44 -4.82 -23.60
CA SER A 61 -31.73 -3.47 -24.11
C SER A 61 -33.21 -3.08 -23.91
N GLU A 62 -33.50 -2.39 -22.80
CA GLU A 62 -34.57 -1.38 -22.66
C GLU A 62 -34.35 -0.55 -21.36
N VAL A 63 -33.86 0.69 -21.52
CA VAL A 63 -34.00 1.88 -20.62
C VAL A 63 -33.21 1.83 -19.28
N SER A 64 -32.61 2.88 -18.68
CA SER A 64 -32.47 4.33 -18.83
C SER A 64 -31.11 4.77 -18.26
N GLU A 65 -30.49 5.79 -18.85
CA GLU A 65 -29.38 6.55 -18.26
C GLU A 65 -29.91 7.37 -17.07
N ASP A 66 -29.98 6.79 -15.88
CA ASP A 66 -30.12 7.60 -14.66
C ASP A 66 -29.46 6.88 -13.48
N SER A 67 -28.57 7.63 -12.80
CA SER A 67 -27.84 7.27 -11.58
C SER A 67 -26.61 6.36 -11.73
N GLU A 68 -25.61 6.76 -12.52
CA GLU A 68 -24.23 6.44 -12.13
C GLU A 68 -23.86 7.37 -10.97
N CYS A 69 -23.83 6.85 -9.74
CA CYS A 69 -23.00 7.46 -8.70
C CYS A 69 -21.55 7.22 -9.15
N PRO A 70 -20.83 8.26 -9.63
CA PRO A 70 -19.42 8.09 -9.89
C PRO A 70 -18.75 7.94 -8.52
N ASP A 71 -17.81 7.02 -8.40
CA ASP A 71 -16.84 7.02 -7.29
C ASP A 71 -17.27 6.37 -5.96
N SER A 72 -18.11 5.33 -5.99
CA SER A 72 -18.17 4.41 -4.84
C SER A 72 -17.01 3.41 -4.94
N LEU A 73 -16.26 3.21 -3.84
CA LEU A 73 -15.20 2.19 -3.70
C LEU A 73 -15.65 0.77 -4.17
N GLU A 74 -16.97 0.56 -4.21
CA GLU A 74 -17.65 -0.67 -4.65
C GLU A 74 -17.54 -0.95 -6.16
N SER A 75 -17.23 0.04 -7.01
CA SER A 75 -17.07 -0.17 -8.46
C SER A 75 -15.67 -0.65 -8.88
N GLY A 76 -14.69 -0.59 -7.97
CA GLY A 76 -13.29 -0.90 -8.24
C GLY A 76 -12.57 0.19 -9.06
N THR A 77 -11.24 0.20 -8.99
CA THR A 77 -10.35 1.14 -9.71
C THR A 77 -9.25 0.41 -10.46
N GLU A 78 -8.88 0.95 -11.62
CA GLU A 78 -7.76 0.47 -12.43
C GLU A 78 -6.49 1.31 -12.22
N LYS A 79 -6.59 2.42 -11.47
CA LYS A 79 -5.49 3.36 -11.22
C LYS A 79 -4.85 3.13 -9.85
N TYR A 80 -3.57 3.50 -9.73
CA TYR A 80 -2.84 3.52 -8.46
C TYR A 80 -2.94 4.89 -7.82
N GLY A 81 -3.28 4.95 -6.53
CA GLY A 81 -3.49 6.18 -5.81
C GLY A 81 -4.55 6.02 -4.72
N PHE A 82 -5.00 7.15 -4.20
CA PHE A 82 -6.03 7.24 -3.19
C PHE A 82 -6.69 8.63 -3.26
N HIS A 83 -7.97 8.70 -2.91
CA HIS A 83 -8.76 9.92 -3.02
C HIS A 83 -8.28 11.07 -2.12
N VAL A 84 -7.47 10.76 -1.11
CA VAL A 84 -6.84 11.75 -0.21
C VAL A 84 -5.36 11.43 -0.01
N ALA A 85 -4.57 12.47 0.27
CA ALA A 85 -3.24 12.30 0.81
C ALA A 85 -3.33 11.57 2.16
N THR A 86 -2.46 10.59 2.37
CA THR A 86 -2.32 9.86 3.64
C THR A 86 -1.03 10.28 4.33
N CYS A 87 -0.67 9.65 5.44
CA CYS A 87 0.61 9.84 6.10
C CYS A 87 1.26 8.49 6.41
N CYS A 88 2.59 8.43 6.30
CA CYS A 88 3.39 7.37 6.92
C CYS A 88 4.18 8.02 8.06
N GLY A 89 3.80 7.72 9.30
CA GLY A 89 4.23 8.51 10.45
C GLY A 89 3.77 9.97 10.32
N ARG A 90 4.71 10.92 10.47
CA ARG A 90 4.46 12.37 10.33
C ARG A 90 4.71 12.92 8.92
N LEU A 91 5.09 12.09 7.95
CA LEU A 91 5.36 12.53 6.59
C LEU A 91 4.13 12.30 5.72
N PRO A 92 3.67 13.32 4.96
CA PRO A 92 2.58 13.15 4.03
C PRO A 92 2.98 12.21 2.89
N GLN A 93 2.01 11.44 2.42
CA GLN A 93 2.08 10.59 1.24
C GLN A 93 1.09 11.13 0.22
N GLU A 94 1.62 11.77 -0.82
CA GLU A 94 0.82 12.13 -1.98
C GLU A 94 0.31 10.85 -2.67
N ASN A 95 -0.97 10.86 -3.03
CA ASN A 95 -1.68 9.69 -3.55
C ASN A 95 -2.44 10.02 -4.85
N GLU A 96 -1.97 11.02 -5.59
CA GLU A 96 -2.54 11.37 -6.89
C GLU A 96 -2.65 10.12 -7.79
N TRP A 97 -3.77 10.04 -8.49
CA TRP A 97 -4.07 8.86 -9.31
C TRP A 97 -3.15 8.79 -10.52
N THR A 98 -2.59 7.60 -10.74
CA THR A 98 -1.71 7.30 -11.87
C THR A 98 -2.13 5.99 -12.53
N ASP A 99 -1.91 5.88 -13.83
CA ASP A 99 -2.20 4.66 -14.59
C ASP A 99 -1.05 3.64 -14.53
N SER A 100 0.12 4.05 -13.99
CA SER A 100 1.36 3.26 -13.99
C SER A 100 1.86 3.00 -12.58
N TRP A 101 2.01 1.71 -12.21
CA TRP A 101 2.55 1.34 -10.90
C TRP A 101 3.99 1.82 -10.73
N THR A 102 4.78 1.64 -11.80
CA THR A 102 6.18 2.03 -11.82
C THR A 102 6.32 3.53 -11.58
N GLN A 103 5.57 4.34 -12.33
CA GLN A 103 5.55 5.79 -12.16
C GLN A 103 5.07 6.18 -10.76
N PHE A 104 4.00 5.54 -10.27
CA PHE A 104 3.47 5.79 -8.94
C PHE A 104 4.53 5.59 -7.86
N PHE A 105 5.19 4.43 -7.89
CA PHE A 105 6.15 4.06 -6.87
C PHE A 105 7.40 4.94 -6.91
N ILE A 106 7.89 5.28 -8.10
CA ILE A 106 9.04 6.20 -8.23
C ILE A 106 8.65 7.60 -7.74
N CYS A 107 7.60 8.20 -8.31
CA CYS A 107 7.28 9.61 -8.10
C CYS A 107 6.59 9.91 -6.76
N HIS A 108 5.79 9.00 -6.23
CA HIS A 108 5.01 9.22 -5.02
C HIS A 108 5.48 8.41 -3.81
N ARG A 109 6.50 7.55 -3.96
CA ARG A 109 7.11 6.82 -2.82
C ARG A 109 8.60 7.08 -2.70
N LEU A 110 9.42 6.66 -3.66
CA LEU A 110 10.88 6.75 -3.55
C LEU A 110 11.39 8.18 -3.63
N LYS A 111 11.02 8.91 -4.69
CA LYS A 111 11.55 10.24 -4.99
C LYS A 111 11.29 11.26 -3.88
N PRO A 112 10.08 11.40 -3.32
CA PRO A 112 9.83 12.36 -2.24
C PRO A 112 10.69 12.10 -1.00
N GLN A 113 10.95 10.83 -0.68
CA GLN A 113 11.78 10.47 0.47
C GLN A 113 13.26 10.80 0.24
N ILE A 114 13.77 10.56 -0.97
CA ILE A 114 15.14 10.90 -1.36
C ILE A 114 15.31 12.42 -1.42
N ASP A 115 14.40 13.13 -2.07
CA ASP A 115 14.43 14.59 -2.19
C ASP A 115 14.45 15.23 -0.78
N LEU A 116 13.65 14.70 0.15
CA LEU A 116 13.63 15.17 1.54
C LEU A 116 14.96 14.94 2.27
N LEU A 117 15.61 13.79 2.06
CA LEU A 117 16.93 13.50 2.64
C LEU A 117 18.00 14.44 2.08
N VAL A 118 17.97 14.70 0.78
CA VAL A 118 18.89 15.64 0.13
C VAL A 118 18.68 17.05 0.68
N GLU A 119 17.44 17.50 0.78
CA GLU A 119 17.10 18.86 1.23
C GLU A 119 17.42 19.07 2.72
N LYS A 120 16.97 18.16 3.59
CA LYS A 120 17.04 18.34 5.06
C LYS A 120 18.31 17.81 5.70
N HIS A 121 18.94 16.81 5.09
CA HIS A 121 20.12 16.14 5.65
C HIS A 121 21.37 16.30 4.78
N ASN A 122 21.29 17.03 3.66
CA ASN A 122 22.40 17.29 2.73
C ASN A 122 23.06 16.00 2.21
N GLU A 123 22.27 14.94 2.03
CA GLU A 123 22.68 13.62 1.52
C GLU A 123 22.84 13.62 -0.01
N ARG A 124 23.71 14.48 -0.53
CA ARG A 124 23.88 14.71 -1.98
C ARG A 124 24.32 13.48 -2.76
N ASP A 125 25.01 12.55 -2.12
CA ASP A 125 25.43 11.27 -2.72
C ASP A 125 24.23 10.44 -3.22
N LEU A 126 23.03 10.68 -2.66
CA LEU A 126 21.81 10.01 -3.11
C LEU A 126 21.38 10.45 -4.52
N LEU A 127 21.78 11.61 -5.03
CA LEU A 127 21.34 12.07 -6.35
C LEU A 127 21.80 11.12 -7.46
N GLU A 128 23.09 10.77 -7.49
CA GLU A 128 23.64 9.82 -8.46
C GLU A 128 23.06 8.41 -8.27
N LEU A 129 22.98 7.94 -7.03
CA LEU A 129 22.42 6.63 -6.72
C LEU A 129 20.93 6.53 -7.10
N SER A 130 20.17 7.61 -6.92
CA SER A 130 18.74 7.64 -7.21
C SER A 130 18.44 7.46 -8.70
N GLU A 131 19.27 8.03 -9.58
CA GLU A 131 19.13 7.84 -11.04
C GLU A 131 19.31 6.38 -11.45
N MET A 132 20.28 5.68 -10.86
CA MET A 132 20.47 4.24 -11.08
C MET A 132 19.30 3.43 -10.49
N LEU A 133 18.88 3.79 -9.29
CA LEU A 133 17.76 3.16 -8.59
C LEU A 133 16.46 3.26 -9.37
N TYR A 134 16.13 4.43 -9.93
CA TYR A 134 14.90 4.63 -10.70
C TYR A 134 14.88 3.78 -11.97
N ARG A 135 15.98 3.76 -12.74
CA ARG A 135 16.11 2.86 -13.91
C ARG A 135 15.92 1.39 -13.53
N LYS A 136 16.55 0.96 -12.44
CA LYS A 136 16.42 -0.42 -11.96
C LYS A 136 15.01 -0.73 -11.44
N THR A 137 14.36 0.25 -10.83
CA THR A 137 12.96 0.17 -10.40
C THR A 137 12.04 -0.05 -11.58
N GLU A 138 12.25 0.68 -12.68
CA GLU A 138 11.51 0.46 -13.94
C GLU A 138 11.65 -0.98 -14.44
N ASP A 139 12.88 -1.51 -14.50
CA ASP A 139 13.11 -2.89 -14.93
C ASP A 139 12.41 -3.93 -14.04
N LEU A 140 12.48 -3.77 -12.72
CA LEU A 140 11.89 -4.70 -11.75
C LEU A 140 10.35 -4.66 -11.76
N LEU A 141 9.78 -3.48 -11.96
CA LEU A 141 8.33 -3.26 -11.92
C LEU A 141 7.65 -3.39 -13.28
N LYS A 142 8.39 -3.36 -14.40
CA LYS A 142 7.83 -3.53 -15.76
C LYS A 142 6.94 -4.77 -15.92
N SER A 143 7.30 -5.88 -15.27
CA SER A 143 6.49 -7.11 -15.29
C SER A 143 5.16 -7.01 -14.51
N ARG A 144 4.94 -5.90 -13.79
CA ARG A 144 3.80 -5.63 -12.93
C ARG A 144 2.92 -4.51 -13.44
N GLU A 145 3.20 -3.91 -14.58
CA GLU A 145 2.47 -2.73 -15.07
C GLU A 145 0.97 -2.98 -15.28
N ASN A 146 0.60 -4.23 -15.60
CA ASN A 146 -0.80 -4.64 -15.76
C ASN A 146 -1.38 -5.30 -14.50
N THR A 147 -0.82 -5.03 -13.32
CA THR A 147 -1.29 -5.63 -12.05
C THR A 147 -2.47 -4.83 -11.52
N VAL A 148 -3.59 -5.50 -11.22
CA VAL A 148 -4.74 -4.83 -10.62
C VAL A 148 -4.33 -4.16 -9.29
N PRO A 149 -4.59 -2.84 -9.11
CA PRO A 149 -4.30 -2.15 -7.85
C PRO A 149 -4.98 -2.84 -6.66
N SER A 150 -4.30 -2.90 -5.52
CA SER A 150 -4.85 -3.47 -4.29
C SER A 150 -4.90 -2.38 -3.22
N LEU A 151 -5.97 -2.36 -2.41
CA LEU A 151 -5.96 -1.58 -1.18
C LEU A 151 -4.89 -2.16 -0.26
N VAL A 152 -3.97 -1.33 0.23
CA VAL A 152 -2.89 -1.75 1.12
C VAL A 152 -3.01 -1.03 2.46
N HIS A 153 -2.58 -1.68 3.54
CA HIS A 153 -2.52 -1.06 4.87
C HIS A 153 -1.55 0.13 4.92
N GLY A 154 -0.45 0.06 4.16
CA GLY A 154 0.53 1.15 4.02
C GLY A 154 1.63 1.21 5.08
N ASP A 155 1.41 0.66 6.28
CA ASP A 155 2.42 0.56 7.35
C ASP A 155 2.28 -0.72 8.19
N LEU A 156 2.28 -1.89 7.55
CA LEU A 156 2.05 -3.17 8.22
C LEU A 156 3.38 -3.78 8.72
N TRP A 157 3.63 -3.69 10.02
CA TRP A 157 4.79 -4.29 10.70
C TRP A 157 4.36 -4.86 12.06
N GLY A 158 5.30 -5.48 12.80
CA GLY A 158 5.01 -6.20 14.04
C GLY A 158 4.21 -5.44 15.11
N GLY A 159 4.26 -4.10 15.12
CA GLY A 159 3.48 -3.24 16.03
C GLY A 159 2.11 -2.80 15.52
N ASN A 160 1.81 -2.98 14.23
CA ASN A 160 0.56 -2.55 13.57
C ASN A 160 -0.32 -3.73 13.16
N TRP A 161 -0.22 -4.85 13.86
CA TRP A 161 -1.14 -5.97 13.73
C TRP A 161 -1.32 -6.63 15.09
N SER A 162 -2.46 -7.27 15.31
CA SER A 162 -2.76 -8.00 16.53
C SER A 162 -3.90 -9.01 16.27
N THR A 163 -4.27 -9.78 17.28
CA THR A 163 -5.39 -10.73 17.21
C THR A 163 -6.29 -10.60 18.44
N VAL A 164 -7.55 -10.99 18.27
CA VAL A 164 -8.53 -11.19 19.36
C VAL A 164 -8.62 -12.67 19.76
N CYS A 165 -7.87 -13.55 19.08
CA CYS A 165 -7.81 -14.97 19.39
C CYS A 165 -6.79 -15.23 20.52
N THR A 166 -7.11 -16.17 21.41
CA THR A 166 -6.16 -16.68 22.41
C THR A 166 -5.27 -17.79 21.87
N ASP A 167 -5.71 -18.45 20.80
CA ASP A 167 -5.02 -19.57 20.20
C ASP A 167 -3.79 -19.11 19.41
N SER A 168 -2.76 -19.93 19.43
CA SER A 168 -1.52 -19.70 18.68
C SER A 168 -1.33 -20.82 17.67
N GLY A 169 -1.17 -20.44 16.41
CA GLY A 169 -0.81 -21.35 15.32
C GLY A 169 0.53 -20.96 14.71
N ASP A 170 1.30 -21.97 14.28
CA ASP A 170 2.63 -21.77 13.70
C ASP A 170 2.62 -21.63 12.16
N VAL A 171 1.45 -21.47 11.56
CA VAL A 171 1.31 -21.29 10.11
C VAL A 171 1.81 -19.90 9.74
N GLN A 172 2.76 -19.82 8.81
CA GLN A 172 3.24 -18.53 8.34
C GLN A 172 2.13 -17.81 7.53
N PRO A 173 1.86 -16.52 7.77
CA PRO A 173 0.77 -15.79 7.10
C PRO A 173 0.84 -15.87 5.57
N ILE A 174 2.06 -15.84 5.03
CA ILE A 174 2.31 -15.87 3.58
C ILE A 174 1.80 -17.16 2.93
N GLN A 175 1.79 -18.28 3.66
CA GLN A 175 1.31 -19.56 3.15
C GLN A 175 -0.20 -19.53 2.92
N GLU A 176 -0.96 -18.93 3.84
CA GLU A 176 -2.41 -18.74 3.68
C GLU A 176 -2.72 -17.65 2.65
N TYR A 177 -1.94 -16.57 2.66
CA TYR A 177 -2.08 -15.48 1.69
C TYR A 177 -1.94 -16.00 0.24
N ASP A 178 -0.91 -16.81 -0.03
CA ASP A 178 -0.62 -17.35 -1.36
C ASP A 178 -1.65 -18.38 -1.84
N LYS A 179 -2.39 -19.04 -0.95
CA LYS A 179 -3.51 -19.92 -1.34
C LYS A 179 -4.64 -19.13 -2.00
N ILE A 180 -4.83 -17.87 -1.61
CA ILE A 180 -5.90 -17.00 -2.12
C ILE A 180 -5.39 -16.17 -3.30
N MET A 181 -4.24 -15.49 -3.15
CA MET A 181 -3.72 -14.56 -4.15
C MET A 181 -2.89 -15.24 -5.25
N GLY A 182 -2.47 -16.49 -5.02
CA GLY A 182 -1.49 -17.17 -5.85
C GLY A 182 -0.06 -16.71 -5.59
N LYS A 183 0.92 -17.56 -5.92
CA LYS A 183 2.33 -17.21 -5.85
C LYS A 183 2.68 -16.17 -6.92
N CYS A 184 3.41 -15.14 -6.53
CA CYS A 184 3.83 -14.08 -7.45
C CYS A 184 5.28 -14.30 -7.91
N LYS A 185 5.49 -14.49 -9.21
CA LYS A 185 6.83 -14.55 -9.79
C LYS A 185 7.56 -13.20 -9.61
N GLY A 186 8.84 -13.26 -9.30
CA GLY A 186 9.64 -12.06 -9.12
C GLY A 186 9.42 -11.36 -7.77
N ARG A 187 8.70 -12.00 -6.82
CA ARG A 187 8.36 -11.37 -5.52
C ARG A 187 9.62 -11.06 -4.74
N ASP A 188 10.49 -12.05 -4.58
CA ASP A 188 11.68 -11.96 -3.74
C ASP A 188 12.63 -10.87 -4.23
N GLU A 189 12.74 -10.70 -5.56
CA GLU A 189 13.53 -9.65 -6.20
C GLU A 189 12.97 -8.24 -5.95
N ARG A 190 11.66 -8.11 -5.68
CA ARG A 190 11.00 -6.82 -5.41
C ARG A 190 10.88 -6.48 -3.93
N ILE A 191 11.11 -7.44 -3.02
CA ILE A 191 10.99 -7.20 -1.56
C ILE A 191 11.93 -6.06 -1.15
N ALA A 192 13.21 -6.13 -1.54
CA ALA A 192 14.20 -5.10 -1.19
C ALA A 192 13.79 -3.70 -1.67
N LEU A 193 13.16 -3.61 -2.84
CA LEU A 193 12.66 -2.35 -3.40
C LEU A 193 11.51 -1.76 -2.57
N TYR A 194 10.56 -2.59 -2.16
CA TYR A 194 9.44 -2.13 -1.31
C TYR A 194 9.89 -1.82 0.12
N GLU A 195 10.85 -2.59 0.66
CA GLU A 195 11.47 -2.33 1.97
C GLU A 195 12.29 -1.04 1.98
N LEU A 196 12.91 -0.69 0.86
CA LEU A 196 13.69 0.54 0.73
C LEU A 196 12.83 1.77 1.00
N TYR A 197 11.58 1.81 0.54
CA TYR A 197 10.67 2.92 0.83
C TYR A 197 10.53 3.18 2.33
N HIS A 198 10.30 2.12 3.12
CA HIS A 198 10.18 2.24 4.58
C HIS A 198 11.52 2.59 5.25
N ASN A 199 12.65 2.09 4.75
CA ASN A 199 13.97 2.45 5.26
C ASN A 199 14.28 3.94 5.04
N LEU A 200 13.97 4.48 3.85
CA LEU A 200 14.12 5.91 3.57
C LEU A 200 13.18 6.75 4.45
N ASN A 201 11.94 6.30 4.64
CA ASN A 201 10.98 6.95 5.55
C ASN A 201 11.48 6.97 6.99
N HIS A 202 12.01 5.86 7.49
CA HIS A 202 12.64 5.78 8.82
C HIS A 202 13.86 6.68 8.94
N TRP A 203 14.68 6.78 7.90
CA TRP A 203 15.81 7.69 7.90
C TRP A 203 15.35 9.15 8.04
N ASN A 204 14.33 9.57 7.29
CA ASN A 204 13.74 10.91 7.44
C ASN A 204 13.09 11.16 8.82
N HIS A 205 12.62 10.11 9.50
CA HIS A 205 12.00 10.25 10.82
C HIS A 205 12.98 10.23 11.98
N PHE A 206 13.91 9.28 11.96
CA PHE A 206 14.73 8.88 13.11
C PHE A 206 16.22 9.14 12.91
N GLY A 207 16.63 9.58 11.72
CA GLY A 207 17.98 10.03 11.43
C GLY A 207 18.94 8.92 10.99
N GLY A 208 20.24 9.22 11.12
CA GLY A 208 21.32 8.51 10.42
C GLY A 208 21.53 7.04 10.78
N SER A 209 20.90 6.49 11.83
CA SER A 209 20.98 5.05 12.12
C SER A 209 20.41 4.18 10.99
N TYR A 210 19.46 4.72 10.21
CA TYR A 210 18.87 4.06 9.04
C TYR A 210 19.59 4.39 7.73
N ARG A 211 20.62 5.26 7.75
CA ARG A 211 21.41 5.62 6.57
C ARG A 211 22.08 4.41 5.96
N THR A 212 22.83 3.67 6.79
CA THR A 212 23.62 2.53 6.33
C THR A 212 22.73 1.41 5.78
N SER A 213 21.60 1.11 6.44
CA SER A 213 20.66 0.10 5.93
C SER A 213 20.03 0.52 4.60
N SER A 214 19.61 1.78 4.48
CA SER A 214 19.05 2.33 3.24
C SER A 214 20.05 2.25 2.08
N LEU A 215 21.30 2.70 2.30
CA LEU A 215 22.33 2.64 1.27
C LEU A 215 22.70 1.22 0.86
N ASN A 216 22.69 0.27 1.81
CA ASN A 216 22.93 -1.14 1.49
C ASN A 216 21.79 -1.73 0.66
N LEU A 217 20.53 -1.40 0.97
CA LEU A 217 19.39 -1.80 0.14
C LEU A 217 19.48 -1.22 -1.27
N ILE A 218 19.77 0.07 -1.42
CA ILE A 218 19.98 0.71 -2.74
C ILE A 218 21.03 -0.06 -3.54
N ARG A 219 22.19 -0.35 -2.93
CA ARG A 219 23.29 -1.10 -3.57
C ARG A 219 22.95 -2.55 -3.89
N SER A 220 22.04 -3.18 -3.15
CA SER A 220 21.57 -4.54 -3.48
C SER A 220 20.57 -4.56 -4.63
N ILE A 221 19.90 -3.44 -4.89
CA ILE A 221 18.92 -3.30 -5.96
C ILE A 221 19.63 -3.03 -7.29
N ILE A 222 20.55 -2.06 -7.32
CA ILE A 222 21.28 -1.62 -8.53
C ILE A 222 22.40 -2.58 -8.92
#